data_AF-A0A961Y8F5-F1
#
_entry.id   AF-A0A961Y8F5-F1
#
_cell.length_a   1.000
_cell.length_b   1.000
_cell.length_c   1.000
_cell.angle_alpha   90.00
_cell.angle_beta   90.00
_cell.angle_gamma   90.00
#
_symmetry.space_group_name_H-M   'P 1'
#
loop_
_entity.id
_entity.type
_entity.pdbx_description
1 polymer ?
#
loop_
_entity_poly.entity_id
_entity_poly.type
_entity_poly.pdbx_seq_one_letter_code
_entity_poly.pdbx_strand_id
1 'polypeptide(L)' 'NALQIHGGNGFAMEYPISRVLADARILNIFEGAGEIQAQVIARRLLESRN' A
#
# COMPACT_ATOMS: atom_id res chain seq x y z
N ASN A 1 -12.31 -1.60 3.19
CA ASN A 1 -11.98 -1.33 4.61
C ASN A 1 -12.28 -2.53 5.49
N ALA A 2 -11.50 -3.62 5.38
CA ALA A 2 -11.71 -4.83 6.20
C ALA A 2 -11.49 -4.60 7.70
N LEU A 3 -10.52 -3.76 8.08
CA LEU A 3 -10.32 -3.34 9.47
C LEU A 3 -11.55 -2.63 10.06
N GLN A 4 -12.21 -1.75 9.28
CA GLN A 4 -13.40 -1.03 9.72
C GLN A 4 -14.58 -1.97 10.02
N ILE A 5 -14.71 -3.09 9.31
CA ILE A 5 -15.76 -4.09 9.57
C ILE A 5 -15.61 -4.69 10.98
N HIS A 6 -14.39 -4.77 11.51
CA HIS A 6 -14.11 -5.26 12.86
C HIS A 6 -14.32 -4.18 13.94
N GLY A 7 -14.64 -2.93 13.56
CA GLY A 7 -14.79 -1.81 14.49
C GLY A 7 -13.54 -1.59 15.36
N GLY A 8 -13.74 -1.30 16.65
CA GLY A 8 -12.63 -1.10 17.59
C GLY A 8 -11.73 -2.33 17.75
N ASN A 9 -12.29 -3.54 17.64
CA ASN A 9 -11.53 -4.79 17.72
C ASN A 9 -10.51 -4.94 16.58
N GLY A 10 -10.73 -4.26 15.44
CA GLY A 10 -9.78 -4.27 14.33
C GLY A 10 -8.41 -3.67 14.66
N PHE A 11 -8.29 -2.89 15.73
CA PHE A 11 -7.03 -2.32 16.21
C PHE A 11 -6.37 -3.14 17.32
N ALA A 12 -7.06 -4.17 17.85
CA ALA A 12 -6.52 -5.04 18.88
C ALA A 12 -5.54 -6.06 18.27
N MET A 13 -4.45 -6.35 18.96
CA MET A 13 -3.35 -7.20 18.46
C MET A 13 -3.75 -8.67 18.33
N GLU A 14 -4.82 -9.07 19.02
CA GLU A 14 -5.43 -10.39 18.97
C GLU A 14 -6.16 -10.66 17.65
N TYR A 15 -6.55 -9.59 16.93
CA TYR A 15 -7.24 -9.71 15.65
C TYR A 15 -6.22 -9.65 14.50
N PRO A 16 -6.16 -10.67 13.61
CA PRO A 16 -5.19 -10.71 12.50
C PRO A 16 -5.22 -9.49 11.58
N ILE A 17 -6.37 -8.81 11.48
CA ILE A 17 -6.55 -7.66 10.61
C ILE A 17 -5.65 -6.47 10.99
N SER A 18 -5.27 -6.34 12.27
CA SER A 18 -4.33 -5.31 12.73
C SER A 18 -2.94 -5.53 12.13
N ARG A 19 -2.44 -6.77 12.16
CA ARG A 19 -1.18 -7.19 11.54
C ARG A 19 -1.21 -7.00 10.02
N VAL A 20 -2.28 -7.44 9.36
CA VAL A 20 -2.44 -7.28 7.91
C VAL A 20 -2.35 -5.82 7.49
N LEU A 21 -2.99 -4.90 8.23
CA LEU A 21 -2.87 -3.47 7.93
C LEU A 21 -1.44 -2.98 8.15
N ALA A 22 -0.77 -3.38 9.23
CA ALA A 22 0.61 -2.99 9.51
C ALA A 22 1.58 -3.46 8.41
N ASP A 23 1.48 -4.72 8.01
CA ASP A 23 2.31 -5.31 6.97
C ASP A 23 2.03 -4.67 5.62
N ALA A 24 0.76 -4.37 5.29
CA ALA A 24 0.41 -3.70 4.03
C ALA A 24 1.01 -2.29 3.89
N ARG A 25 1.28 -1.59 5.01
CA ARG A 25 1.82 -0.22 4.95
C ARG A 25 3.23 -0.16 4.36
N ILE A 26 4.04 -1.22 4.50
CA ILE A 26 5.41 -1.26 3.95
C ILE A 26 5.41 -1.20 2.42
N LEU A 27 4.34 -1.69 1.79
CA LEU A 27 4.26 -1.82 0.34
C LEU A 27 4.31 -0.49 -0.40
N ASN A 28 4.04 0.63 0.27
CA ASN A 28 4.14 1.97 -0.34
C ASN A 28 5.59 2.44 -0.53
N ILE A 29 6.56 1.79 0.13
CA ILE A 29 7.99 2.14 0.04
C ILE A 29 8.87 0.96 -0.37
N PHE A 30 8.36 -0.26 -0.24
CA PHE A 30 9.06 -1.48 -0.63
C PHE A 30 9.27 -1.54 -2.15
N GLU A 31 10.46 -1.97 -2.59
CA GLU A 31 10.86 -1.98 -4.01
C GLU A 31 10.76 -0.62 -4.73
N GLY A 32 10.84 0.47 -3.95
CA GLY A 32 10.76 1.84 -4.44
C GLY A 32 9.47 2.54 -3.99
N ALA A 33 9.63 3.78 -3.52
CA ALA A 33 8.49 4.60 -3.09
C ALA A 33 7.47 4.78 -4.23
N GLY A 34 6.19 4.82 -3.86
CA GLY A 34 5.07 4.98 -4.81
C GLY A 34 5.25 6.18 -5.74
N GLU A 35 5.83 7.28 -5.25
CA GLU A 35 6.14 8.48 -6.05
C GLU A 35 7.19 8.18 -7.14
N ILE A 36 8.24 7.42 -6.80
CA ILE A 36 9.28 7.03 -7.76
C ILE A 36 8.71 6.08 -8.81
N GLN A 37 7.89 5.10 -8.39
CA GLN A 37 7.21 4.19 -9.31
C GLN A 37 6.30 4.96 -10.27
N ALA A 38 5.53 5.92 -9.77
CA ALA A 38 4.67 6.78 -10.59
C ALA A 38 5.49 7.58 -11.62
N GLN A 39 6.64 8.14 -11.22
CA GLN A 39 7.55 8.84 -12.14
C GLN A 39 8.12 7.91 -13.22
N VAL A 40 8.54 6.69 -12.87
CA VAL A 40 9.05 5.69 -13.83
C VAL A 40 7.97 5.30 -14.82
N ILE A 41 6.74 5.04 -14.36
CA ILE A 41 5.60 4.72 -15.23
C ILE A 41 5.30 5.89 -16.16
N ALA A 42 5.22 7.12 -15.64
CA ALA A 42 4.97 8.31 -16.44
C ALA A 42 6.01 8.49 -17.55
N ARG A 43 7.30 8.34 -17.21
CA ARG A 43 8.39 8.43 -18.21
C ARG A 43 8.24 7.37 -19.31
N ARG A 44 7.99 6.11 -18.94
CA ARG A 44 7.80 5.01 -19.91
C ARG A 44 6.60 5.23 -20.82
N LEU A 45 5.51 5.80 -20.28
CA LEU A 45 4.32 6.14 -21.08
C LEU A 45 4.59 7.27 -22.08
N LEU A 46 5.45 8.24 -21.75
CA LEU A 46 5.84 9.31 -22.66
C LEU A 46 6.82 8.82 -23.73
N GLU A 47 7.78 7.95 -23.36
CA GLU A 47 8.72 7.33 -24.28
C GLU A 47 8.01 6.43 -25.31
N SER A 48 6.97 5.69 -24.91
CA SER A 48 6.23 4.78 -25.82
C SER A 48 5.27 5.46 -26.80
N ARG A 49 5.00 6.76 -26.60
CA ARG A 49 4.11 7.57 -27.46
C ARG A 49 4.86 8.25 -28.62
N ASN A 50 6.19 8.24 -28.60
CA ASN A 50 7.07 8.77 -29.64
C ASN A 50 7.60 7.63 -30.53
#